data_AF-A0A2D9PPC3-F1
#
_entry.id   AF-A0A2D9PPC3-F1
#
_cell.length_a   1.000
_cell.length_b   1.000
_cell.length_c   1.000
_cell.angle_alpha   90.00
_cell.angle_beta   90.00
_cell.angle_gamma   90.00
#
_symmetry.space_group_name_H-M   'P 1'
#
loop_
_entity.id
_entity.type
_entity.pdbx_description
1 polymer ?
#
loop_
_entity_poly.entity_id
_entity_poly.type
_entity_poly.pdbx_seq_one_letter_code
_entity_poly.pdbx_strand_id
1 'polypeptide(L)'
;MCVSSDAYEAPVCSKCGLIGGITRPIGMIGQKKARMYKCVGCQDESNPIKKVQMPYASKLLLQELMSMGVKPKLSVEDKEVVLK
;
A
#
# COMPACT_ATOMS: atom_id res chain seq x y z
N MET A 1 0.71 -13.12 16.30
CA MET A 1 -0.38 -13.40 15.34
C MET A 1 0.03 -13.31 13.87
N CYS A 2 0.95 -12.43 13.44
CA CYS A 2 1.52 -12.49 12.08
C CYS A 2 2.35 -13.75 11.77
N VAL A 3 2.67 -14.56 12.79
CA VAL A 3 3.40 -15.83 12.65
C VAL A 3 2.47 -16.96 12.18
N SER A 4 1.15 -16.80 12.40
CA SER A 4 0.14 -17.82 12.15
C SER A 4 -0.66 -17.57 10.86
N SER A 5 -0.46 -16.42 10.22
CA SER A 5 -1.13 -16.01 8.98
C SER A 5 -0.09 -15.48 8.02
N ASP A 6 -0.25 -15.73 6.72
CA ASP A 6 0.74 -15.34 5.72
C ASP A 6 1.07 -13.86 5.77
N ALA A 7 2.37 -13.54 5.78
CA ALA A 7 2.85 -12.18 5.70
C ALA A 7 2.59 -11.61 4.30
N TYR A 8 1.96 -10.45 4.24
CA TYR A 8 1.64 -9.76 3.00
C TYR A 8 2.25 -8.35 2.99
N GLU A 9 2.98 -8.03 1.93
CA GLU A 9 3.46 -6.67 1.67
C GLU A 9 2.36 -5.86 0.95
N ALA A 10 1.69 -5.01 1.72
CA ALA A 10 0.61 -4.17 1.24
C ALA A 10 1.15 -2.80 0.76
N PRO A 11 0.88 -2.40 -0.49
CA PRO A 11 1.11 -1.03 -0.94
C PRO A 11 0.01 -0.11 -0.38
N VAL A 12 0.40 0.83 0.47
CA VAL A 12 -0.48 1.80 1.11
C VAL A 12 -0.09 3.20 0.67
N CYS A 13 -1.08 4.01 0.29
CA CYS A 13 -0.84 5.42 -0.03
C CYS A 13 -0.80 6.27 1.25
N SER A 14 0.25 7.08 1.41
CA SER A 14 0.44 7.93 2.60
C SER A 14 -0.66 9.00 2.79
N LYS A 15 -1.35 9.39 1.71
CA LYS A 15 -2.37 10.45 1.73
C LYS A 15 -3.77 9.90 2.01
N CYS A 16 -4.24 8.94 1.20
CA CYS A 16 -5.59 8.38 1.35
C CYS A 16 -5.69 7.23 2.35
N GLY A 17 -4.56 6.60 2.72
CA GLY A 17 -4.52 5.48 3.67
C GLY A 17 -5.21 4.21 3.17
N LEU A 18 -5.55 4.13 1.88
CA LEU A 18 -6.16 2.96 1.27
C LEU A 18 -5.08 1.97 0.82
N ILE A 19 -5.40 0.68 0.96
CA ILE A 19 -4.61 -0.40 0.40
C ILE A 19 -5.01 -0.54 -1.06
N GLY A 20 -4.10 -0.21 -1.98
CA GLY A 20 -4.44 -0.18 -3.40
C GLY A 20 -3.63 0.83 -4.20
N GLY A 21 -2.39 0.46 -4.53
CA GLY A 21 -1.66 1.08 -5.61
C GLY A 21 -1.87 0.28 -6.89
N ILE A 22 -2.42 0.89 -7.94
CA ILE A 22 -2.38 0.28 -9.26
C ILE A 22 -0.94 0.38 -9.74
N THR A 23 -0.38 -0.71 -10.23
CA THR A 23 0.89 -0.64 -10.94
C THR A 23 0.62 -0.01 -12.31
N ARG A 24 1.05 1.23 -12.51
CA ARG A 24 1.16 1.77 -13.87
C ARG A 24 2.56 1.45 -14.38
N PRO A 25 2.71 1.00 -15.64
CA PRO A 25 3.98 1.20 -16.31
C PRO A 25 4.11 2.71 -16.50
N ILE A 26 4.82 3.39 -15.60
CA ILE A 26 5.38 4.69 -15.97
C ILE A 26 6.50 4.40 -16.98
N GLY A 27 6.75 5.34 -17.89
CA GLY A 27 7.67 5.17 -19.02
C GLY A 27 9.09 4.68 -18.67
N MET A 28 9.90 4.54 -19.72
CA MET A 28 11.29 4.10 -19.63
C MET A 28 12.11 4.90 -18.60
N ILE A 29 12.63 4.22 -17.59
CA ILE A 29 13.77 4.68 -16.81
C ILE A 29 14.96 3.87 -17.36
N GLY A 30 15.65 4.41 -18.37
CA GLY A 30 16.61 3.65 -19.19
C GLY A 30 15.92 2.64 -20.12
N GLN A 31 16.52 1.46 -20.36
CA GLN A 31 15.95 0.40 -21.21
C GLN A 31 14.91 -0.52 -20.51
N LYS A 32 14.57 -0.28 -19.25
CA LYS A 32 13.65 -1.12 -18.46
C LYS A 32 12.33 -0.41 -18.19
N LYS A 33 11.22 -1.12 -18.41
CA LYS A 33 9.88 -0.70 -17.96
C LYS A 33 9.83 -0.77 -16.43
N ALA A 34 9.85 0.38 -15.75
CA ALA A 34 9.73 0.42 -14.31
C ALA A 34 8.24 0.34 -13.90
N ARG A 35 7.92 -0.65 -13.06
CA ARG A 35 6.60 -0.77 -12.44
C ARG A 35 6.55 0.21 -11.27
N MET A 36 5.81 1.31 -11.41
CA MET A 36 5.57 2.25 -10.32
C MET A 36 4.12 2.11 -9.85
N TYR A 37 3.94 2.09 -8.53
CA TYR A 37 2.61 2.12 -7.94
C TYR A 37 2.07 3.56 -8.01
N LYS A 38 0.83 3.73 -8.48
CA LYS A 38 0.11 5.00 -8.45
C LYS A 38 -1.26 4.79 -7.80
N CYS A 39 -1.65 5.71 -6.92
CA CYS A 39 -3.00 5.72 -6.35
C CYS A 39 -3.94 6.47 -7.30
N VAL A 40 -5.01 5.81 -7.77
CA VAL A 40 -6.02 6.43 -8.64
C VAL A 40 -6.84 7.48 -7.89
N GLY A 41 -7.13 7.24 -6.61
CA GLY A 41 -7.98 8.13 -5.82
C GLY A 41 -7.36 9.48 -5.47
N CYS A 42 -6.03 9.59 -5.48
CA CYS A 42 -5.34 10.86 -5.20
C CYS A 42 -4.91 11.60 -6.47
N GLN A 43 -4.89 10.94 -7.64
CA GLN A 43 -4.46 11.44 -8.97
C GLN A 43 -3.05 12.05 -9.06
N ASP A 44 -2.45 12.52 -7.96
CA ASP A 44 -1.10 13.10 -7.95
C ASP A 44 -0.05 12.02 -8.26
N GLU A 45 0.92 12.38 -9.10
CA GLU A 45 2.06 11.52 -9.48
C GLU A 45 3.12 11.41 -8.38
N SER A 46 3.15 12.36 -7.45
CA SER A 46 4.18 12.51 -6.44
C SER A 46 3.86 11.87 -5.09
N ASN A 47 2.69 11.23 -4.93
CA ASN A 47 2.32 10.67 -3.63
C ASN A 47 3.15 9.41 -3.31
N PRO A 48 3.94 9.39 -2.21
CA PRO A 48 4.73 8.24 -1.85
C PRO A 48 3.82 7.10 -1.41
N ILE A 49 3.92 5.98 -2.13
CA ILE A 49 3.32 4.71 -1.74
C ILE A 49 4.33 3.98 -0.88
N LYS A 50 3.94 3.67 0.35
CA LYS A 50 4.73 2.92 1.32
C LYS A 50 4.32 1.47 1.29
N LYS A 51 5.28 0.57 1.48
CA LYS A 51 5.02 -0.86 1.64
C LYS A 51 4.95 -1.17 3.13
N VAL A 52 3.85 -1.78 3.55
CA VAL A 52 3.64 -2.17 4.96
C VAL A 52 3.45 -3.68 5.01
N GLN A 53 4.13 -4.34 5.94
CA GLN A 53 3.92 -5.76 6.17
C GLN A 53 2.72 -5.94 7.11
N MET A 54 1.73 -6.71 6.69
CA MET A 54 0.53 -7.03 7.47
C MET A 54 0.11 -8.47 7.20
N PRO A 55 -0.67 -9.13 8.07
CA PRO A 55 -1.14 -10.48 7.78
C PRO A 55 -2.20 -10.46 6.67
N TYR A 56 -2.22 -11.49 5.84
CA TYR A 56 -3.14 -11.58 4.71
C TYR A 56 -4.62 -11.52 5.13
N ALA A 57 -4.96 -12.06 6.30
CA ALA A 57 -6.31 -11.97 6.86
C ALA A 57 -6.77 -10.51 7.04
N SER A 58 -5.89 -9.61 7.50
CA SER A 58 -6.22 -8.18 7.63
C SER A 58 -6.45 -7.51 6.27
N LYS A 59 -5.79 -7.96 5.21
CA LYS A 59 -6.06 -7.50 3.84
C LYS A 59 -7.51 -7.79 3.44
N LEU A 60 -7.97 -9.02 3.67
CA LEU A 60 -9.32 -9.46 3.31
C LEU A 60 -10.38 -8.71 4.12
N LEU A 61 -10.19 -8.59 5.43
CA LEU A 61 -11.07 -7.82 6.30
C LEU A 61 -11.24 -6.38 5.79
N LEU A 62 -10.15 -5.73 5.39
CA LEU A 62 -10.20 -4.35 4.87
C LEU A 62 -10.93 -4.30 3.51
N GLN A 63 -10.82 -5.34 2.67
CA GLN A 63 -11.56 -5.45 1.42
C GLN A 63 -13.07 -5.70 1.64
N GLU A 64 -13.43 -6.47 2.65
CA GLU A 64 -14.83 -6.72 3.04
C GLU A 64 -15.47 -5.46 3.60
N LEU A 65 -14.76 -4.72 4.47
CA LEU A 65 -15.22 -3.42 4.96
C LEU A 65 -15.44 -2.41 3.83
N MET A 66 -14.53 -2.35 2.85
CA MET A 66 -14.70 -1.51 1.66
C MET A 66 -15.93 -1.92 0.84
N SER A 67 -16.23 -3.22 0.76
CA SER A 67 -17.42 -3.73 0.06
C SER A 67 -18.72 -3.35 0.76
N MET A 68 -18.68 -3.11 2.07
CA MET A 68 -19.81 -2.60 2.86
C MET A 68 -19.94 -1.07 2.83
N GLY A 69 -19.11 -0.36 2.05
CA GLY A 69 -19.09 1.10 2.00
C GLY A 69 -18.35 1.77 3.17
N VAL A 70 -17.66 0.99 4.01
CA VAL A 70 -16.81 1.52 5.08
C VAL A 70 -15.42 1.79 4.50
N LYS A 71 -14.92 3.02 4.66
CA LYS A 71 -13.60 3.42 4.16
C LYS A 71 -12.55 3.33 5.29
N PRO A 72 -11.77 2.23 5.39
CA PRO A 72 -10.67 2.18 6.34
C PRO A 72 -9.53 3.10 5.91
N LYS A 73 -9.01 3.91 6.84
CA LYS A 73 -7.85 4.79 6.61
C LYS A 73 -6.68 4.30 7.46
N LEU A 74 -5.62 3.85 6.80
CA LEU A 74 -4.35 3.51 7.45
C LEU A 74 -3.44 4.73 7.52
N SER A 75 -3.02 5.11 8.72
CA SER A 75 -1.94 6.08 8.92
C SER A 75 -0.62 5.33 8.98
N VAL A 76 0.29 5.60 8.04
CA VAL A 76 1.57 4.90 7.92
C VAL A 76 2.70 5.87 8.23
N GLU A 77 3.39 5.61 9.34
CA GLU A 77 4.56 6.35 9.78
C GLU A 77 5.80 5.50 9.54
N ASP A 78 6.90 6.14 9.15
CA ASP A 78 8.17 5.44 9.04
C ASP A 78 8.67 5.15 10.45
N LYS A 79 8.81 3.88 10.79
CA LYS A 79 9.56 3.53 12.00
C LYS A 79 11.02 3.75 11.67
N GLU A 80 11.60 4.83 12.18
CA GLU A 80 13.03 4.92 12.36
C GLU A 80 13.44 3.74 13.25
N VAL A 81 13.98 2.69 12.63
CA VAL A 81 14.58 1.58 13.37
C VAL A 81 15.85 2.15 13.99
N VAL A 82 15.71 2.69 15.20
CA VAL A 82 16.83 3.04 16.05
C VAL A 82 17.54 1.73 16.38
N LEU A 83 18.54 1.39 15.57
CA LEU A 83 19.57 0.42 15.93
C LEU A 83 20.33 1.04 17.12
N LYS A 84 19.92 0.67 18.33
CA LYS A 84 20.70 0.83 19.56
C LYS A 84 21.31 -0.52 19.92
#